data_AF-A0A1Y1XVZ1-F1
#
_entry.id   AF-A0A1Y1XVZ1-F1
#
_cell.length_a   1.000
_cell.length_b   1.000
_cell.length_c   1.000
_cell.angle_alpha   90.00
_cell.angle_beta   90.00
_cell.angle_gamma   90.00
#
_symmetry.space_group_name_H-M   'P 1'
#
loop_
_entity.id
_entity.type
_entity.pdbx_description
1 polymer ?
#
loop_
_entity_poly.entity_id
_entity_poly.type
_entity_poly.pdbx_seq_one_letter_code
_entity_poly.pdbx_strand_id
1 'polypeptide(L)'
;PKMKELIEELSTITDSDLAAKLDSIKEWPYSRGDLYNWIIVLDRFDRILEDICKEYELKNIQQKSFSQLTFTLLKGILHFSRLLLENCTNRNIYNSYEHLNDLLHTNDLVILETTLRL
;
A
#
# COMPACT_ATOMS: atom_id res chain seq x y z
N PRO A 1 7.85 17.86 -11.85
CA PRO A 1 8.69 18.15 -10.65
C PRO A 1 8.12 17.51 -9.39
N LYS A 2 6.97 18.01 -8.87
CA LYS A 2 6.39 17.53 -7.60
C LYS A 2 6.05 16.04 -7.53
N MET A 3 5.63 15.42 -8.63
CA MET A 3 5.31 13.97 -8.66
C MET A 3 6.59 13.11 -8.62
N LYS A 4 7.64 13.53 -9.33
CA LYS A 4 8.93 12.80 -9.33
C LYS A 4 9.61 12.90 -7.97
N GLU A 5 9.57 14.07 -7.33
CA GLU A 5 10.03 14.28 -5.95
C GLU A 5 9.29 13.35 -4.98
N LEU A 6 7.96 13.24 -5.10
CA LEU A 6 7.18 12.33 -4.25
C LEU A 6 7.55 10.86 -4.48
N ILE A 7 7.77 10.44 -5.73
CA ILE A 7 8.18 9.06 -6.06
C ILE A 7 9.56 8.75 -5.44
N GLU A 8 10.51 9.68 -5.55
CA GLU A 8 11.84 9.55 -4.98
C GLU A 8 11.80 9.51 -3.44
N GLU A 9 10.99 10.37 -2.83
CA GLU A 9 10.75 10.39 -1.38
C GLU A 9 10.15 9.05 -0.92
N LEU A 10 9.03 8.61 -1.50
CA LEU A 10 8.35 7.36 -1.12
C LEU A 10 9.19 6.11 -1.40
N SER A 11 10.20 6.16 -2.25
CA SER A 11 11.08 5.01 -2.52
C SER A 11 12.28 4.92 -1.56
N THR A 12 12.64 6.00 -0.87
CA THR A 12 13.88 6.10 -0.07
C THR A 12 13.67 6.25 1.43
N ILE A 13 12.56 6.83 1.88
CA ILE A 13 12.28 7.06 3.31
C ILE A 13 12.10 5.76 4.10
N THR A 14 12.24 5.81 5.43
CA THR A 14 12.02 4.64 6.31
C THR A 14 10.55 4.22 6.34
N ASP A 15 10.25 3.00 6.80
CA ASP A 15 8.86 2.52 6.88
C ASP A 15 8.00 3.31 7.88
N SER A 16 8.62 3.83 8.95
CA SER A 16 7.95 4.73 9.90
C SER A 16 7.56 6.06 9.26
N ASP A 17 8.49 6.66 8.51
CA ASP A 17 8.23 7.91 7.81
C ASP A 17 7.26 7.70 6.64
N LEU A 18 7.36 6.55 5.98
CA LEU A 18 6.44 6.15 4.91
C LEU A 18 5.00 6.06 5.43
N ALA A 19 4.79 5.42 6.58
CA ALA A 19 3.46 5.33 7.20
C ALA A 19 2.87 6.73 7.46
N ALA A 20 3.65 7.63 8.07
CA ALA A 20 3.21 8.99 8.35
C ALA A 20 2.94 9.79 7.06
N LYS A 21 3.79 9.62 6.05
CA LYS A 21 3.64 10.32 4.77
C LYS A 21 2.41 9.85 4.02
N LEU A 22 2.17 8.54 3.92
CA LEU A 22 1.00 7.98 3.25
C LEU A 22 -0.31 8.38 3.95
N ASP A 23 -0.34 8.40 5.29
CA ASP A 23 -1.51 8.84 6.06
C ASP A 23 -1.85 10.33 5.82
N SER A 24 -0.84 11.16 5.52
CA SER A 24 -1.04 12.57 5.17
C SER A 24 -1.71 12.78 3.80
N ILE A 25 -1.61 11.81 2.88
CA ILE A 25 -2.13 11.90 1.51
C ILE A 25 -3.57 11.35 1.48
N LYS A 26 -4.54 12.24 1.70
CA LYS A 26 -5.96 11.86 1.71
C LYS A 26 -6.60 11.85 0.32
N GLU A 27 -6.16 12.75 -0.55
CA GLU A 27 -6.71 12.95 -1.90
C GLU A 27 -5.60 13.00 -2.93
N TRP A 28 -5.92 12.65 -4.18
CA TRP A 28 -4.96 12.69 -5.27
C TRP A 28 -4.74 14.14 -5.74
N PRO A 29 -3.56 14.74 -5.52
CA PRO A 29 -3.35 16.16 -5.78
C PRO A 29 -2.83 16.43 -7.22
N TYR A 30 -2.64 15.38 -8.01
CA TYR A 30 -2.04 15.47 -9.35
C TYR A 30 -3.09 15.25 -10.44
N SER A 31 -2.75 15.60 -11.68
CA SER A 31 -3.55 15.17 -12.84
C SER A 31 -3.51 13.65 -12.97
N ARG A 32 -4.41 13.09 -13.79
CA ARG A 32 -4.37 11.68 -14.18
C ARG A 32 -2.97 11.32 -14.69
N GLY A 33 -2.40 10.25 -14.17
CA GLY A 33 -1.03 9.82 -14.45
C GLY A 33 -0.93 8.45 -15.10
N ASP A 34 0.28 7.93 -15.17
CA ASP A 34 0.58 6.58 -15.66
C ASP A 34 1.27 5.77 -14.55
N LEU A 35 0.75 4.57 -14.26
CA LEU A 35 1.31 3.64 -13.26
C LEU A 35 2.76 3.26 -13.55
N TYR A 36 3.24 3.31 -14.80
CA TYR A 36 4.65 3.05 -15.12
C TYR A 36 5.62 3.96 -14.34
N ASN A 37 5.21 5.19 -13.98
CA ASN A 37 6.05 6.09 -13.18
C ASN A 37 6.19 5.61 -11.72
N TRP A 38 5.29 4.76 -11.26
CA TRP A 38 5.18 4.31 -9.87
C TRP A 38 5.78 2.94 -9.63
N ILE A 39 6.34 2.27 -10.65
CA ILE A 39 6.89 0.90 -10.54
C ILE A 39 7.81 0.76 -9.33
N ILE A 40 8.76 1.68 -9.13
CA ILE A 40 9.71 1.60 -8.01
C ILE A 40 8.99 1.63 -6.64
N VAL A 41 7.92 2.42 -6.54
CA VAL A 41 7.10 2.52 -5.31
C VAL A 41 6.22 1.28 -5.14
N LEU A 42 5.62 0.78 -6.22
CA LEU A 42 4.82 -0.44 -6.23
C LEU A 42 5.66 -1.66 -5.85
N ASP A 43 6.86 -1.82 -6.41
CA ASP A 43 7.80 -2.89 -6.06
C ASP A 43 8.20 -2.82 -4.58
N ARG A 44 8.30 -1.60 -4.02
CA ARG A 44 8.54 -1.41 -2.59
C ARG A 44 7.33 -1.84 -1.78
N PHE A 45 6.13 -1.46 -2.19
CA PHE A 45 4.89 -1.86 -1.51
C PHE A 45 4.69 -3.37 -1.53
N ASP A 46 4.96 -4.03 -2.66
CA ASP A 46 4.92 -5.49 -2.78
C ASP A 46 5.82 -6.15 -1.74
N ARG A 47 7.07 -5.72 -1.61
CA ARG A 47 7.99 -6.24 -0.57
C ARG A 47 7.44 -6.04 0.84
N ILE A 48 6.92 -4.85 1.15
CA ILE A 48 6.37 -4.56 2.48
C ILE A 48 5.14 -5.43 2.76
N LEU A 49 4.24 -5.57 1.79
CA LEU A 49 3.03 -6.39 1.90
C LEU A 49 3.40 -7.86 2.08
N GLU A 50 4.38 -8.36 1.32
CA GLU A 50 4.90 -9.71 1.44
C GLU A 50 5.46 -9.97 2.84
N ASP A 51 6.29 -9.07 3.37
CA ASP A 51 6.90 -9.18 4.70
C ASP A 51 5.83 -9.15 5.81
N ILE A 52 4.82 -8.29 5.70
CA ILE A 52 3.69 -8.24 6.64
C ILE A 52 2.88 -9.54 6.58
N CYS A 53 2.53 -10.02 5.37
CA CYS A 53 1.76 -11.26 5.23
C CYS A 53 2.51 -12.45 5.84
N LYS A 54 3.84 -12.48 5.72
CA LYS A 54 4.70 -13.49 6.36
C LYS A 54 4.77 -13.33 7.88
N GLU A 55 5.02 -12.12 8.39
CA GLU A 55 5.17 -11.87 9.84
C GLU A 55 3.89 -12.22 10.63
N TYR A 56 2.73 -11.96 10.03
CA TYR A 56 1.42 -12.20 10.66
C TYR A 56 0.74 -13.48 10.19
N GLU A 57 1.44 -14.32 9.41
CA GLU A 57 0.98 -15.62 8.91
C GLU A 57 -0.39 -15.59 8.21
N LEU A 58 -0.63 -14.55 7.40
CA LEU A 58 -1.94 -14.25 6.80
C LEU A 58 -2.37 -15.20 5.66
N LYS A 59 -1.63 -16.29 5.44
CA LYS A 59 -2.12 -17.43 4.64
C LYS A 59 -3.22 -18.21 5.36
N ASN A 60 -3.36 -18.00 6.67
CA ASN A 60 -4.44 -18.51 7.51
C ASN A 60 -5.11 -17.34 8.24
N ILE A 61 -6.21 -17.64 8.96
CA ILE A 61 -6.88 -16.65 9.81
C ILE A 61 -5.89 -16.06 10.81
N GLN A 62 -5.78 -14.73 10.81
CA GLN A 62 -4.85 -13.98 11.65
C GLN A 62 -4.99 -14.34 13.14
N GLN A 63 -3.87 -14.66 13.78
CA GLN A 63 -3.81 -14.93 15.23
C GLN A 63 -3.22 -13.76 16.04
N LYS A 64 -2.27 -13.03 15.44
CA LYS A 64 -1.58 -11.89 16.06
C LYS A 64 -2.13 -10.58 15.51
N SER A 65 -2.57 -9.68 16.39
CA SER A 65 -2.98 -8.33 16.00
C SER A 65 -1.80 -7.51 15.47
N PHE A 66 -2.06 -6.65 14.48
CA PHE A 66 -1.05 -5.74 13.94
C PHE A 66 -0.50 -4.79 15.00
N SER A 67 0.81 -4.52 14.93
CA SER A 67 1.39 -3.39 15.67
C SER A 67 0.83 -2.06 15.16
N GLN A 68 0.87 -1.00 15.97
CA GLN A 68 0.41 0.32 15.56
C GLN A 68 1.11 0.81 14.28
N LEU A 69 2.41 0.56 14.17
CA LEU A 69 3.19 0.93 12.99
C LEU A 69 2.75 0.12 11.77
N THR A 70 2.66 -1.21 11.89
CA THR A 70 2.22 -2.10 10.80
C THR A 70 0.84 -1.72 10.30
N PHE A 71 -0.11 -1.50 11.22
CA PHE A 71 -1.47 -1.07 10.88
C PHE A 71 -1.48 0.23 10.07
N THR A 72 -0.75 1.24 10.55
CA THR A 72 -0.71 2.56 9.90
C THR A 72 -0.08 2.48 8.52
N LEU A 73 1.02 1.73 8.39
CA LEU A 73 1.72 1.52 7.13
C LEU A 73 0.85 0.76 6.13
N LEU A 74 0.26 -0.36 6.55
CA LEU A 74 -0.58 -1.22 5.72
C LEU A 74 -1.79 -0.45 5.19
N LYS A 75 -2.50 0.25 6.07
CA LYS A 75 -3.63 1.11 5.69
C LYS A 75 -3.21 2.20 4.70
N GLY A 76 -2.06 2.84 4.94
CA GLY A 76 -1.51 3.87 4.06
C GLY A 76 -1.18 3.32 2.66
N ILE A 77 -0.54 2.15 2.59
CA ILE A 77 -0.22 1.47 1.33
C ILE A 77 -1.48 1.15 0.56
N LEU A 78 -2.46 0.49 1.20
CA LEU A 78 -3.72 0.11 0.54
C LEU A 78 -4.48 1.34 0.03
N HIS A 79 -4.63 2.37 0.86
CA HIS A 79 -5.29 3.61 0.45
C HIS A 79 -4.56 4.29 -0.72
N PHE A 80 -3.24 4.36 -0.69
CA PHE A 80 -2.46 4.97 -1.77
C PHE A 80 -2.49 4.14 -3.05
N SER A 81 -2.41 2.80 -2.96
CA SER A 81 -2.59 1.89 -4.09
C SER A 81 -3.96 2.11 -4.75
N ARG A 82 -5.03 2.26 -3.98
CA ARG A 82 -6.35 2.63 -4.52
C ARG A 82 -6.31 3.97 -5.24
N LEU A 83 -5.71 5.01 -4.64
CA LEU A 83 -5.58 6.32 -5.28
C LEU A 83 -4.83 6.24 -6.62
N LEU A 84 -3.75 5.45 -6.68
CA LEU A 84 -3.00 5.20 -7.91
C LEU A 84 -3.87 4.50 -8.94
N LEU A 85 -4.57 3.43 -8.57
CA LEU A 85 -5.44 2.71 -9.48
C LEU A 85 -6.54 3.63 -10.02
N GLU A 86 -7.24 4.38 -9.17
CA GLU A 86 -8.30 5.30 -9.57
C GLU A 86 -7.81 6.41 -10.51
N ASN A 87 -6.60 6.95 -10.28
CA ASN A 87 -6.09 8.14 -10.95
C ASN A 87 -5.00 7.89 -11.99
N CYS A 88 -4.58 6.65 -12.24
CA CYS A 88 -3.60 6.32 -13.25
C CYS A 88 -4.09 5.27 -14.28
N THR A 89 -3.52 5.32 -15.48
CA THR A 89 -3.69 4.30 -16.54
C THR A 89 -2.70 3.14 -16.38
N ASN A 90 -2.81 2.09 -17.21
CA ASN A 90 -1.95 0.90 -17.18
C ASN A 90 -2.03 0.09 -15.87
N ARG A 91 -3.26 -0.13 -15.38
CA ARG A 91 -3.54 -0.88 -14.14
C ARG A 91 -3.11 -2.35 -14.16
N ASN A 92 -2.83 -2.89 -15.35
CA ASN A 92 -2.36 -4.26 -15.53
C ASN A 92 -0.96 -4.52 -14.94
N ILE A 93 -0.20 -3.47 -14.59
CA ILE A 93 1.12 -3.64 -13.96
C ILE A 93 1.05 -3.75 -12.43
N TYR A 94 -0.12 -3.49 -11.84
CA TYR A 94 -0.31 -3.70 -10.40
C TYR A 94 -0.38 -5.20 -10.14
N ASN A 95 0.58 -5.76 -9.40
CA ASN A 95 0.74 -7.21 -9.23
C ASN A 95 0.66 -7.67 -7.76
N SER A 96 0.27 -6.79 -6.83
CA SER A 96 0.14 -7.08 -5.41
C SER A 96 -1.05 -7.98 -5.03
N TYR A 97 -1.83 -8.47 -6.01
CA TYR A 97 -3.10 -9.16 -5.76
C TYR A 97 -2.96 -10.42 -4.88
N GLU A 98 -1.83 -11.12 -4.96
CA GLU A 98 -1.52 -12.24 -4.07
C GLU A 98 -1.55 -11.81 -2.60
N HIS A 99 -0.88 -10.71 -2.27
CA HIS A 99 -0.83 -10.19 -0.90
C HIS A 99 -2.20 -9.64 -0.47
N LEU A 100 -2.94 -9.01 -1.38
CA LEU A 100 -4.32 -8.58 -1.09
C LEU A 100 -5.23 -9.76 -0.72
N ASN A 101 -5.06 -10.91 -1.38
CA ASN A 101 -5.81 -12.11 -1.06
C ASN A 101 -5.45 -12.67 0.32
N ASP A 102 -4.16 -12.68 0.68
CA ASP A 102 -3.73 -13.07 2.02
C ASP A 102 -4.29 -12.11 3.09
N LEU A 103 -4.33 -10.80 2.82
CA LEU A 103 -4.94 -9.82 3.71
C LEU A 103 -6.43 -10.04 3.99
N LEU A 104 -7.15 -10.81 3.17
CA LEU A 104 -8.55 -11.16 3.45
C LEU A 104 -8.71 -12.05 4.69
N HIS A 105 -7.63 -12.67 5.17
CA HIS A 105 -7.63 -13.46 6.40
C HIS A 105 -7.34 -12.63 7.66
N THR A 106 -7.27 -11.31 7.56
CA THR A 106 -7.14 -10.43 8.71
C THR A 106 -8.42 -10.37 9.55
N ASN A 107 -8.26 -10.23 10.87
CA ASN A 107 -9.35 -9.93 11.80
C ASN A 107 -9.52 -8.42 12.06
N ASP A 108 -8.67 -7.57 11.46
CA ASP A 108 -8.78 -6.12 11.55
C ASP A 108 -9.79 -5.60 10.53
N LEU A 109 -10.93 -5.10 11.01
CA LEU A 109 -12.02 -4.65 10.15
C LEU A 109 -11.62 -3.48 9.23
N VAL A 110 -10.75 -2.58 9.70
CA VAL A 110 -10.34 -1.41 8.91
C VAL A 110 -9.42 -1.85 7.78
N ILE A 111 -8.49 -2.75 8.05
CA ILE A 111 -7.62 -3.31 7.01
C ILE A 111 -8.44 -4.10 6.01
N LEU A 112 -9.34 -4.98 6.47
CA LEU A 112 -10.20 -5.78 5.60
C LEU A 112 -11.06 -4.89 4.68
N GLU A 113 -11.71 -3.87 5.25
CA GLU A 113 -12.50 -2.91 4.48
C GLU A 113 -11.64 -2.16 3.46
N THR A 114 -10.44 -1.73 3.85
CA THR A 114 -9.54 -0.98 2.96
C THR A 114 -9.04 -1.86 1.80
N THR A 115 -8.73 -3.13 2.07
CA THR A 115 -8.36 -4.13 1.05
C THR A 115 -9.49 -4.36 0.05
N LEU A 116 -10.73 -4.51 0.51
CA LEU A 116 -11.89 -4.75 -0.35
C LEU A 116 -12.30 -3.55 -1.23
N ARG A 117 -11.74 -2.37 -0.98
CA ARG A 117 -12.01 -1.14 -1.75
C ARG A 117 -11.03 -0.91 -2.91
N LEU A 118 -9.99 -1.72 -3.05
CA LEU A 118 -9.11 -1.72 -4.23
C LEU A 118 -9.79 -2.42 -5.41
#